data_AF-A0A1V5AFY9-F1
#
_entry.id   AF-A0A1V5AFY9-F1
#
_cell.length_a   1.000
_cell.length_b   1.000
_cell.length_c   1.000
_cell.angle_alpha   90.00
_cell.angle_beta   90.00
_cell.angle_gamma   90.00
#
_symmetry.space_group_name_H-M   'P 1'
#
loop_
_entity.id
_entity.type
_entity.pdbx_description
1 polymer ?
#
loop_
_entity_poly.entity_id
_entity_poly.type
_entity_poly.pdbx_seq_one_letter_code
_entity_poly.pdbx_strand_id
1 'polypeptide(L)' 'MCELSVFREIGGQRELVMEGVISLTTRGSRLLLEGILGDVQELEGRVLEVSIVSQQALIGSP' A
#
# COMPACT_ATOMS: atom_id res chain seq x y z
N MET A 1 -13.44 2.15 11.21
CA MET A 1 -12.70 2.96 10.23
C MET A 1 -11.92 1.94 9.40
N CYS A 2 -11.96 2.04 8.06
CA CYS A 2 -11.51 0.97 7.15
C CYS A 2 -10.36 1.46 6.24
N GLU A 3 -9.42 2.18 6.82
CA GLU A 3 -8.15 2.56 6.25
C GLU A 3 -7.15 1.40 6.27
N LEU A 4 -6.11 1.46 5.43
CA LEU A 4 -5.06 0.47 5.35
C LEU A 4 -3.70 1.05 5.78
N SER A 5 -2.90 0.24 6.47
CA SER A 5 -1.45 0.41 6.53
C SER A 5 -0.82 -0.35 5.37
N VAL A 6 -0.12 0.36 4.49
CA VAL A 6 0.52 -0.23 3.31
C VAL A 6 1.98 -0.51 3.62
N PHE A 7 2.41 -1.75 3.37
CA PHE A 7 3.77 -2.22 3.54
C PHE A 7 4.38 -2.61 2.20
N ARG A 8 5.71 -2.50 2.08
CA ARG A 8 6.48 -3.02 0.96
C ARG A 8 7.37 -4.16 1.41
N GLU A 9 7.39 -5.24 0.63
CA GLU A 9 8.31 -6.35 0.85
C GLU A 9 9.60 -6.14 0.06
N ILE A 10 10.72 -5.99 0.76
CA ILE A 10 12.07 -5.87 0.19
C ILE A 10 12.97 -6.90 0.87
N GLY A 11 13.49 -7.86 0.12
CA GLY A 11 14.42 -8.88 0.66
C GLY A 11 13.82 -9.71 1.81
N GLY A 12 12.51 -9.95 1.79
CA GLY A 12 11.78 -10.68 2.84
C GLY A 12 11.46 -9.86 4.09
N GLN A 13 11.78 -8.56 4.11
CA GLN A 13 11.39 -7.64 5.17
C GLN A 13 10.22 -6.76 4.74
N ARG A 14 9.33 -6.43 5.68
CA ARG A 14 8.22 -5.51 5.48
C ARG A 14 8.61 -4.12 5.97
N GLU A 15 8.57 -3.15 5.08
CA GLU A 15 8.78 -1.73 5.37
C GLU A 15 7.43 -0.99 5.29
N LEU A 16 7.11 -0.17 6.31
CA LEU A 16 5.90 0.66 6.28
C LEU A 16 6.07 1.76 5.23
N VAL A 17 5.13 1.84 4.30
CA VAL A 17 5.10 2.86 3.25
C VAL A 17 4.23 4.04 3.68
N MET A 18 3.00 3.75 4.10
CA MET A 18 2.00 4.76 4.41
C MET A 18 0.92 4.20 5.34
N GLU A 19 0.45 4.99 6.30
CA GLU A 19 -0.69 4.68 7.16
C GLU A 19 -1.92 5.48 6.73
N GLY A 20 -3.10 5.03 7.16
CA GLY A 20 -4.33 5.77 6.90
C GLY A 20 -4.75 5.79 5.42
N VAL A 21 -4.32 4.82 4.62
CA VAL A 21 -4.62 4.76 3.18
C VAL A 21 -6.08 4.42 2.96
N ILE A 22 -6.79 5.30 2.26
CA ILE A 22 -8.22 5.17 1.92
C ILE A 22 -8.45 4.78 0.46
N SER A 23 -7.45 5.00 -0.40
CA SER A 23 -7.49 4.62 -1.82
C SER A 23 -6.14 4.03 -2.21
N LEU A 24 -6.18 2.89 -2.90
CA LEU A 24 -5.02 2.25 -3.51
C LEU A 24 -5.40 1.92 -4.95
N THR A 25 -4.75 2.60 -5.91
CA THR A 25 -5.02 2.45 -7.34
C THR A 25 -3.78 1.93 -8.05
N THR A 26 -3.93 0.86 -8.84
CA THR A 26 -2.84 0.32 -9.67
C THR A 26 -2.86 0.95 -11.07
N ARG A 27 -1.68 1.32 -11.58
CA ARG A 27 -1.45 1.91 -12.91
C ARG A 27 -0.21 1.26 -13.55
N GLY A 28 -0.42 0.12 -14.21
CA GLY A 28 0.70 -0.66 -14.74
C GLY A 28 1.58 -1.20 -13.61
N SER A 29 2.87 -0.86 -13.62
CA SER A 29 3.85 -1.21 -12.57
C SER A 29 3.88 -0.24 -11.39
N ARG A 30 2.94 0.72 -11.35
CA ARG A 30 2.88 1.74 -10.30
C ARG A 30 1.61 1.64 -9.48
N LEU A 31 1.69 2.08 -8.23
CA LEU A 31 0.58 2.25 -7.32
C LEU A 31 0.49 3.69 -6.86
N LEU A 32 -0.73 4.21 -6.80
CA LEU A 32 -1.07 5.47 -6.18
C LEU A 32 -1.82 5.19 -4.88
N LEU A 33 -1.29 5.69 -3.77
CA LEU A 33 -1.87 5.63 -2.43
C LEU A 33 -2.39 7.01 -2.07
N GLU A 34 -3.61 7.09 -1.54
CA GLU A 34 -4.18 8.33 -1.00
C GLU A 34 -4.58 8.08 0.45
N GLY A 35 -4.08 8.94 1.35
CA GLY A 35 -4.34 8.88 2.78
C GLY A 35 -5.58 9.68 3.18
N ILE A 36 -6.10 9.37 4.37
CA ILE A 36 -7.30 10.00 4.93
C ILE A 36 -7.14 11.51 5.16
N LEU A 37 -5.90 12.00 5.26
CA LEU A 37 -5.60 13.42 5.43
C LEU A 37 -5.35 14.14 4.10
N GLY A 38 -5.53 13.46 2.96
CA GLY A 38 -5.33 14.01 1.62
C GLY A 38 -3.88 13.95 1.12
N ASP A 39 -2.99 13.30 1.86
CA ASP A 39 -1.64 12.95 1.43
C ASP A 39 -1.67 11.88 0.33
N VAL A 40 -0.70 11.94 -0.58
CA VAL A 40 -0.64 11.07 -1.77
C VAL A 40 0.79 10.55 -1.94
N GLN A 41 0.93 9.26 -2.20
CA GLN A 41 2.21 8.62 -2.44
C GLN A 41 2.16 7.71 -3.67
N GLU A 42 3.19 7.78 -4.51
CA GLU A 42 3.36 6.88 -5.67
C GLU A 42 4.54 5.95 -5.44
N LEU A 43 4.38 4.66 -5.77
CA LEU A 43 5.45 3.67 -5.68
C LEU A 43 5.38 2.65 -6.82
N GLU A 44 6.53 2.10 -7.20
CA GLU A 44 6.60 0.97 -8.12
C GLU A 44 6.45 -0.37 -7.39
N GLY A 45 5.63 -1.25 -7.96
CA GLY A 45 5.39 -2.58 -7.43
C GLY A 45 4.07 -3.19 -7.90
N ARG A 46 3.67 -4.26 -7.22
CA ARG A 46 2.35 -4.90 -7.38
C ARG A 46 1.76 -5.28 -6.03
N VAL A 47 0.44 -5.29 -5.94
CA VAL A 47 -0.26 -5.78 -4.74
C VAL A 47 -0.07 -7.29 -4.64
N LEU A 48 0.50 -7.76 -3.52
CA LEU A 48 0.64 -9.18 -3.20
C LEU A 48 -0.55 -9.67 -2.36
N GLU A 49 -0.95 -8.88 -1.37
CA GLU A 49 -2.02 -9.22 -0.44
C GLU A 49 -2.77 -7.96 0.00
N VAL A 50 -4.08 -8.08 0.19
CA VAL A 50 -4.90 -7.11 0.93
C VAL A 50 -5.69 -7.88 1.98
N SER A 51 -5.49 -7.54 3.24
CA SER A 51 -6.18 -8.14 4.37
C SER A 51 -7.01 -7.07 5.07
N ILE A 52 -8.33 -7.13 4.85
CA ILE A 52 -9.29 -6.20 5.47
C ILE A 52 -9.41 -6.46 6.98
N VAL A 53 -9.21 -7.70 7.43
CA VAL A 53 -9.24 -8.06 8.85
C VAL A 53 -8.10 -7.39 9.61
N SER A 54 -6.89 -7.41 9.05
CA SER A 54 -5.72 -6.78 9.65
C SER A 54 -5.53 -5.31 9.25
N GLN A 55 -6.34 -4.81 8.30
CA GLN A 55 -6.23 -3.47 7.72
C GLN A 55 -4.86 -3.21 7.10
N GLN A 56 -4.35 -4.18 6.33
CA GLN A 56 -3.03 -4.10 5.70
C GLN A 56 -3.08 -4.40 4.21
N ALA A 57 -2.21 -3.74 3.45
CA ALA A 57 -1.85 -4.15 2.10
C ALA A 57 -0.34 -4.38 2.01
N LEU A 58 0.06 -5.44 1.30
CA LEU A 58 1.46 -5.76 1.05
C LEU A 58 1.79 -5.57 -0.43
N ILE A 59 2.82 -4.78 -0.69
CA ILE A 59 3.32 -4.45 -2.03
C ILE A 59 4.64 -5.16 -2.26
N GLY A 60 4.77 -5.88 -3.37
CA GLY A 60 6.00 -6.54 -3.78
C GLY A 60 6.74 -5.78 -4.88
N SER A 61 7.86 -6.36 -5.31
CA SER A 61 8.57 -5.97 -6.53
C SER A 61 7.61 -5.94 -7.74
N PRO A 62 7.87 -5.07 -8.76
CA PRO A 62 7.14 -5.09 -10.01
C PRO A 62 6.99 -6.50 -10.61
#